data_AF-A0A8K0D5M9-F1
#
_entry.id   AF-A0A8K0D5M9-F1
#
_cell.length_a   1.000
_cell.length_b   1.000
_cell.length_c   1.000
_cell.angle_alpha   90.00
_cell.angle_beta   90.00
_cell.angle_gamma   90.00
#
_symmetry.space_group_name_H-M   'P 1'
#
loop_
_entity.id
_entity.type
_entity.pdbx_description
1 polymer ?
#
loop_
_entity_poly.entity_id
_entity_poly.type
_entity_poly.pdbx_seq_one_letter_code
_entity_poly.pdbx_strand_id
1 'polypeptide(L)'
;MRHTLLYINCKSICFSHSYQNQVRHVIIFIFVTLQLAFFCIPANYITNEAMAVSDAVYFSDWYSQHIPSLKVPLLLIIQNSQEEITIKGGGLVTINAGTIVKVLKVAWSVCSLVRGLRQN
;
A
#
# COMPACT_ATOMS: atom_id res chain seq x y z
N MET A 1 -4.60 -30.80 -46.63
CA MET A 1 -3.29 -30.41 -46.05
C MET A 1 -3.19 -28.91 -45.67
N ARG A 2 -3.75 -27.95 -46.43
CA ARG A 2 -3.75 -26.52 -46.04
C ARG A 2 -4.54 -26.19 -44.75
N HIS A 3 -5.69 -26.82 -44.53
CA HIS A 3 -6.53 -26.57 -43.35
C HIS A 3 -5.90 -27.02 -42.01
N THR A 4 -5.15 -28.12 -42.02
CA THR A 4 -4.43 -28.61 -40.83
C THR A 4 -3.26 -27.71 -40.45
N LEU A 5 -2.53 -27.16 -41.42
CA LEU A 5 -1.46 -26.19 -41.17
C LEU A 5 -1.98 -24.86 -40.60
N LEU A 6 -3.14 -24.38 -41.06
CA LEU A 6 -3.78 -23.19 -40.50
C LEU A 6 -4.26 -23.40 -39.07
N TYR A 7 -4.83 -24.57 -38.75
CA TYR A 7 -5.26 -24.91 -37.39
C TYR A 7 -4.07 -24.95 -36.40
N ILE A 8 -2.95 -25.54 -36.81
CA ILE A 8 -1.73 -25.62 -35.97
C ILE A 8 -1.13 -24.22 -35.75
N ASN A 9 -1.04 -23.39 -36.79
CA ASN A 9 -0.56 -22.01 -36.65
C ASN A 9 -1.49 -21.17 -35.78
N CYS A 10 -2.81 -21.28 -35.94
CA CYS A 10 -3.79 -20.57 -35.12
C CYS A 10 -3.65 -20.94 -33.63
N LYS A 11 -3.51 -22.24 -33.33
CA LYS A 11 -3.32 -22.72 -31.96
C LYS A 11 -2.00 -22.23 -31.36
N SER A 12 -0.92 -22.20 -32.15
CA SER A 12 0.40 -21.67 -31.74
C SER A 12 0.38 -20.16 -31.49
N ILE A 13 -0.29 -19.39 -32.37
CA ILE A 13 -0.45 -17.94 -32.23
C ILE A 13 -1.33 -17.62 -31.00
N CYS A 14 -2.44 -18.33 -30.82
CA CYS A 14 -3.34 -18.13 -29.69
C CYS A 14 -2.66 -18.51 -28.36
N PHE A 15 -1.86 -19.58 -28.36
CA PHE A 15 -1.02 -19.98 -27.22
C PHE A 15 0.02 -18.90 -26.87
N SER A 16 0.70 -18.37 -27.89
CA SER A 16 1.70 -17.29 -27.71
C SER A 16 1.04 -16.01 -27.16
N HIS A 17 -0.14 -15.65 -27.65
CA HIS A 17 -0.89 -14.48 -27.16
C HIS A 17 -1.40 -14.68 -25.72
N SER A 18 -1.86 -15.88 -25.38
CA SER A 18 -2.28 -16.23 -24.01
C SER A 18 -1.13 -16.12 -23.01
N TYR A 19 0.05 -16.62 -23.37
CA TYR A 19 1.26 -16.51 -22.54
C TYR A 19 1.61 -15.04 -22.27
N GLN A 20 1.70 -14.21 -23.32
CA GLN A 20 2.02 -12.79 -23.22
C GLN A 20 1.09 -12.03 -22.25
N ASN A 21 -0.21 -12.31 -22.32
CA ASN A 21 -1.19 -11.67 -21.44
C ASN A 21 -0.97 -12.04 -19.96
N GLN A 22 -0.67 -13.31 -19.66
CA GLN A 22 -0.38 -13.74 -18.29
C GLN A 22 0.87 -13.05 -17.72
N VAL A 23 1.96 -12.97 -18.49
CA VAL A 23 3.20 -12.31 -18.02
C VAL A 23 2.95 -10.82 -17.78
N ARG A 24 2.19 -10.16 -18.65
CA ARG A 24 1.83 -8.74 -18.50
C ARG A 24 1.09 -8.47 -17.20
N HIS A 25 0.10 -9.27 -16.83
CA HIS A 25 -0.64 -9.10 -15.58
C HIS A 25 0.24 -9.27 -14.34
N VAL A 26 1.14 -10.26 -14.35
CA VAL A 26 2.09 -10.50 -13.24
C VAL A 26 3.05 -9.32 -13.09
N ILE A 27 3.60 -8.81 -14.19
CA ILE A 27 4.51 -7.66 -14.17
C ILE A 27 3.81 -6.41 -13.60
N ILE A 28 2.60 -6.10 -14.07
CA ILE A 28 1.82 -4.96 -13.57
C ILE A 28 1.55 -5.10 -12.08
N PHE A 29 1.18 -6.30 -11.62
CA PHE A 29 0.91 -6.56 -10.21
C PHE A 29 2.14 -6.33 -9.32
N ILE A 30 3.31 -6.81 -9.75
CA ILE A 30 4.59 -6.58 -9.05
C ILE A 30 4.91 -5.09 -9.01
N PHE A 31 4.76 -4.39 -10.14
CA PHE A 31 5.05 -2.96 -10.23
C PHE A 31 4.15 -2.12 -9.31
N VAL A 32 2.85 -2.40 -9.28
CA VAL A 32 1.89 -1.72 -8.39
C VAL A 32 2.23 -1.95 -6.92
N THR A 33 2.60 -3.19 -6.56
CA THR A 33 2.97 -3.53 -5.18
C THR A 33 4.26 -2.81 -4.77
N LEU A 34 5.26 -2.76 -5.66
CA LEU A 34 6.50 -2.00 -5.45
C LEU A 34 6.24 -0.50 -5.31
N GLN A 35 5.38 0.06 -6.16
CA GLN A 35 5.02 1.47 -6.10
C GLN A 35 4.35 1.79 -4.76
N LEU A 36 3.42 0.97 -4.30
CA LEU A 36 2.80 1.10 -2.97
C LEU A 36 3.83 1.01 -1.85
N ALA A 37 4.78 0.08 -1.93
CA ALA A 37 5.86 -0.03 -0.95
C ALA A 37 6.74 1.23 -0.91
N PHE A 38 7.08 1.78 -2.08
CA PHE A 38 7.89 2.98 -2.20
C PHE A 38 7.22 4.20 -1.53
N PHE A 39 5.90 4.31 -1.57
CA PHE A 39 5.16 5.37 -0.87
C PHE A 39 4.94 5.08 0.63
N CYS A 40 4.60 3.84 0.99
CA CYS A 40 4.26 3.49 2.38
C CYS A 40 5.46 3.46 3.33
N ILE A 41 6.65 3.06 2.87
CA ILE A 41 7.85 2.99 3.72
C ILE A 41 8.23 4.35 4.32
N PRO A 42 8.45 5.42 3.52
CA PRO A 42 8.77 6.73 4.07
C PRO A 42 7.61 7.32 4.87
N ALA A 43 6.35 7.06 4.46
CA ALA A 43 5.18 7.48 5.23
C ALA A 43 5.20 6.89 6.65
N ASN A 44 5.38 5.58 6.77
CA ASN A 44 5.48 4.92 8.08
C ASN A 44 6.70 5.38 8.87
N TYR A 45 7.84 5.61 8.21
CA TYR A 45 9.04 6.10 8.88
C TYR A 45 8.78 7.48 9.53
N ILE A 46 8.23 8.43 8.77
CA ILE A 46 7.92 9.77 9.26
C ILE A 46 6.90 9.70 10.41
N THR A 47 5.86 8.89 10.29
CA THR A 47 4.85 8.72 11.34
C THR A 47 5.46 8.16 12.63
N ASN A 48 6.34 7.16 12.53
CA ASN A 48 7.02 6.57 13.68
C ASN A 48 7.96 7.56 14.37
N GLU A 49 8.78 8.28 13.59
CA GLU A 49 9.68 9.30 14.13
C GLU A 49 8.90 10.45 14.79
N ALA A 50 7.79 10.89 14.20
CA ALA A 50 6.93 11.91 14.79
C ALA A 50 6.31 11.47 16.13
N MET A 51 5.88 10.22 16.26
CA MET A 51 5.42 9.65 17.53
C MET A 51 6.55 9.60 18.56
N ALA A 52 7.75 9.13 18.18
CA ALA A 52 8.89 9.06 19.08
C ALA A 52 9.33 10.43 19.61
N VAL A 53 9.32 11.47 18.76
CA VAL A 53 9.59 12.86 19.18
C VAL A 53 8.52 13.34 20.15
N SER A 54 7.24 13.08 19.88
CA SER A 54 6.17 13.44 20.81
C SER A 54 6.31 12.75 22.16
N ASP A 55 6.65 11.46 22.19
CA ASP A 55 6.85 10.72 23.43
C ASP A 55 8.02 11.31 24.23
N ALA A 56 9.14 11.60 23.57
CA ALA A 56 10.28 12.26 24.21
C ALA A 56 9.93 13.63 24.79
N VAL A 57 9.12 14.42 24.08
CA VAL A 57 8.62 15.72 24.56
C VAL A 57 7.65 15.52 25.74
N TYR A 58 6.78 14.51 25.70
CA TYR A 58 5.87 14.20 26.80
C TYR A 58 6.61 13.84 28.09
N PHE A 59 7.68 13.04 27.99
CA PHE A 59 8.53 12.66 29.11
C PHE A 59 9.53 13.75 29.55
N SER A 60 9.65 14.84 28.80
CA SER A 60 10.43 16.00 29.24
C SER A 60 9.70 16.75 30.35
N ASP A 61 10.43 17.38 31.29
CA ASP A 61 9.87 18.20 32.37
C ASP A 61 9.27 19.54 31.87
N TRP A 62 8.52 19.52 30.77
CA TRP A 62 7.95 20.69 30.11
C TRP A 62 6.98 21.47 31.00
N TYR A 63 6.33 20.79 31.95
CA TYR A 63 5.45 21.42 32.93
C TYR A 63 6.20 22.36 33.90
N SER A 64 7.45 22.01 34.23
CA SER A 64 8.31 22.74 35.16
C SER A 64 8.85 24.03 34.55
N GLN A 65 8.96 24.11 33.22
CA GLN A 65 9.43 25.30 32.54
C GLN A 65 8.42 26.45 32.65
N HIS A 66 8.86 27.61 33.14
CA HIS A 66 8.03 28.81 33.37
C HIS A 66 7.85 29.70 32.13
N ILE A 67 8.04 29.16 30.92
CA ILE A 67 7.98 29.91 29.67
C ILE A 67 6.63 29.63 28.97
N PRO A 68 5.60 30.49 29.13
CA PRO A 68 4.27 30.25 28.55
C PRO A 68 4.28 30.18 27.01
N SER A 69 5.23 30.83 26.35
CA SER A 69 5.39 30.76 24.89
C SER A 69 5.85 29.39 24.37
N LEU A 70 6.47 28.56 25.22
CA LEU A 70 6.90 27.20 24.86
C LEU A 70 5.81 26.16 25.17
N LYS A 71 4.97 26.41 26.17
CA LYS A 71 3.93 25.45 26.60
C LYS A 71 2.86 25.21 25.54
N VAL A 72 2.37 26.27 24.91
CA VAL A 72 1.31 26.19 23.88
C VAL A 72 1.74 25.35 22.66
N PRO A 73 2.89 25.58 22.02
CA PRO A 73 3.32 24.75 20.90
C PRO A 73 3.65 23.31 21.31
N LEU A 74 4.20 23.06 22.50
CA LEU A 74 4.44 21.69 22.98
C LEU A 74 3.14 20.90 23.17
N LEU A 75 2.13 21.51 23.79
CA LEU A 75 0.80 20.91 23.93
C LEU A 75 0.18 20.59 22.57
N LEU A 76 0.31 21.49 21.60
CA LEU A 76 -0.13 21.23 20.23
C LEU A 76 0.60 20.06 19.60
N ILE A 77 1.93 19.95 19.75
CA ILE A 77 2.70 18.83 19.20
C ILE A 77 2.25 17.50 19.83
N ILE A 78 2.10 17.45 21.15
CA ILE A 78 1.60 16.27 21.88
C ILE A 78 0.16 15.93 21.49
N GLN A 79 -0.68 16.92 21.24
CA GLN A 79 -2.08 16.68 20.86
C GLN A 79 -2.19 16.20 19.40
N ASN A 80 -1.38 16.74 18.48
CA ASN A 80 -1.38 16.35 17.07
C ASN A 80 -0.75 14.98 16.82
N SER A 81 0.16 14.52 17.68
CA SER A 81 0.79 13.20 17.57
C SER A 81 -0.10 12.05 18.08
N GLN A 82 -1.10 12.35 18.92
CA GLN A 82 -2.08 11.37 19.40
C GLN A 82 -3.07 10.97 18.29
N GLU A 83 -3.31 11.84 17.31
CA GLU A 83 -3.91 11.41 16.05
C GLU A 83 -2.84 10.69 15.23
N GLU A 84 -3.07 9.43 14.88
CA GLU A 84 -2.24 8.72 13.91
C GLU A 84 -2.07 9.61 12.67
N ILE A 85 -0.84 10.11 12.44
CA ILE A 85 -0.46 10.81 11.22
C ILE A 85 -0.55 9.79 10.10
N THR A 86 -1.76 9.57 9.62
CA THR A 86 -2.09 8.69 8.55
C THR A 86 -2.17 9.55 7.32
N ILE A 87 -1.14 9.44 6.48
CA ILE A 87 -1.16 10.08 5.17
C ILE A 87 -2.31 9.44 4.40
N LYS A 88 -3.45 10.15 4.32
CA LYS A 88 -4.64 9.67 3.62
C LYS A 88 -4.48 9.94 2.13
N GLY A 89 -4.25 8.90 1.34
CA GLY A 89 -4.36 8.95 -0.11
C GLY A 89 -5.79 9.32 -0.51
N GLY A 90 -5.97 10.49 -1.13
CA GLY A 90 -7.27 10.99 -1.59
C GLY A 90 -8.32 11.19 -0.48
N GLY A 91 -7.91 11.32 0.79
CA GLY A 91 -8.82 11.46 1.94
C GLY A 91 -9.56 10.19 2.37
N LEU A 92 -9.40 9.07 1.64
CA LEU A 92 -10.19 7.84 1.84
C LEU A 92 -9.36 6.65 2.32
N VAL A 93 -8.07 6.57 1.94
CA VAL A 93 -7.23 5.40 2.21
C VAL A 93 -6.01 5.81 3.01
N THR A 94 -5.88 5.29 4.23
CA THR A 94 -4.67 5.48 5.03
C THR A 94 -3.51 4.74 4.38
N ILE A 95 -2.46 5.45 3.99
CA ILE A 95 -1.25 4.87 3.38
C ILE A 95 -0.37 4.39 4.53
N ASN A 96 -0.48 3.09 4.84
CA ASN A 96 0.35 2.39 5.84
C ASN A 96 0.83 1.06 5.22
N ALA A 97 1.93 0.50 5.71
CA ALA A 97 2.36 -0.86 5.41
C ALA A 97 1.22 -1.89 5.55
N GLY A 98 0.33 -1.73 6.55
CA GLY A 98 -0.86 -2.58 6.70
C GLY A 98 -1.84 -2.50 5.52
N THR A 99 -1.89 -1.37 4.82
CA THR A 99 -2.75 -1.16 3.65
C THR A 99 -2.27 -1.96 2.44
N ILE A 100 -0.95 -2.14 2.27
CA ILE A 100 -0.40 -3.02 1.22
C ILE A 100 -0.92 -4.44 1.39
N VAL A 101 -0.89 -4.95 2.63
CA VAL A 101 -1.38 -6.29 2.95
C VAL A 101 -2.89 -6.39 2.72
N LYS A 102 -3.67 -5.34 3.05
CA LYS A 102 -5.11 -5.31 2.77
C LYS A 102 -5.38 -5.36 1.27
N VAL A 103 -4.69 -4.57 0.46
CA VAL A 103 -4.82 -4.57 -1.01
C VAL A 103 -4.48 -5.95 -1.58
N LEU A 104 -3.39 -6.56 -1.12
CA LEU A 104 -2.98 -7.91 -1.53
C LEU A 104 -4.04 -8.96 -1.17
N LYS A 105 -4.59 -8.90 0.06
CA LYS A 105 -5.67 -9.80 0.51
C LYS A 105 -6.93 -9.66 -0.33
N VAL A 106 -7.33 -8.42 -0.64
CA VAL A 106 -8.51 -8.17 -1.49
C VAL A 106 -8.25 -8.70 -2.90
N ALA A 107 -7.07 -8.47 -3.48
CA ALA A 107 -6.71 -9.00 -4.79
C ALA A 107 -6.79 -10.54 -4.82
N TRP A 108 -6.21 -11.20 -3.81
CA TRP A 108 -6.27 -12.66 -3.69
C TRP A 108 -7.69 -13.19 -3.53
N SER A 109 -8.49 -12.53 -2.69
CA SER A 109 -9.90 -12.86 -2.48
C SER A 109 -10.69 -12.80 -3.78
N VAL A 110 -10.56 -11.69 -4.53
CA VAL A 110 -11.21 -11.53 -5.84
C VAL A 110 -10.76 -12.61 -6.82
N CYS A 111 -9.45 -12.91 -6.90
CA CYS A 111 -8.95 -13.98 -7.75
C CYS A 111 -9.54 -15.35 -7.37
N SER A 112 -9.64 -15.65 -6.07
CA SER A 112 -10.22 -16.90 -5.56
C SER A 112 -11.71 -17.00 -5.90
N LEU A 113 -12.47 -15.93 -5.70
CA LEU A 113 -13.89 -15.87 -6.03
C LEU A 113 -14.14 -16.11 -7.52
N VAL A 114 -13.38 -15.44 -8.40
CA VAL A 114 -13.47 -15.63 -9.85
C VAL A 114 -13.12 -17.06 -10.26
N ARG A 115 -12.13 -17.69 -9.61
CA ARG A 115 -11.79 -19.09 -9.87
C ARG A 115 -12.91 -20.03 -9.42
N GLY A 116 -13.53 -19.78 -8.26
CA GLY A 116 -14.65 -20.57 -7.75
C GLY A 116 -15.89 -20.49 -8.65
N LEU A 117 -16.22 -19.29 -9.15
CA LEU A 117 -17.34 -19.09 -10.08
C LEU A 117 -17.13 -19.78 -11.44
N ARG A 118 -15.88 -20.06 -11.84
CA ARG A 118 -15.59 -20.74 -13.11
C ARG A 118 -15.79 -22.26 -13.04
N GLN A 119 -15.84 -22.85 -11.85
CA GLN A 119 -15.96 -24.30 -11.65
C GLN A 119 -17.41 -24.79 -11.50
N ASN A 120 -18.38 -23.87 -11.45
CA ASN A 120 -19.81 -24.14 -11.31
C ASN A 120 -20.52 -23.84 -12.63
#